data_AF-A0A561WID7-F1
#
_entry.id   AF-A0A561WID7-F1
#
_cell.length_a   1.000
_cell.length_b   1.000
_cell.length_c   1.000
_cell.angle_alpha   90.00
_cell.angle_beta   90.00
_cell.angle_gamma   90.00
#
_symmetry.space_group_name_H-M   'P 1'
#
loop_
_entity.id
_entity.type
_entity.pdbx_description
1 polymer ?
#
loop_
_entity_poly.entity_id
_entity_poly.type
_entity_poly.pdbx_seq_one_letter_code
_entity_poly.pdbx_strand_id
1 'polypeptide(L)'
;MRSLSKVLLALLVGFTGVLAAISPAAAASTTPQQLGGLDLGAYCRSIGYAGAALDGATAYDWHCVAGDGSRHDLTFEAACRSAYGTGDAVDRIGSFTDPTSVRCWRVTPTVVTPAIDDYCVATGHSASILTGTTVYDWHCVNYSRGGPTYFDVSLPAVCRHTVGGSATIDRFADYRDAGSWQCRV
;
A
#
# COMPACT_ATOMS: atom_id res chain seq x y z
N MET A 1 -0.52 24.60 -78.81
CA MET A 1 0.37 25.73 -78.43
C MET A 1 -0.49 26.81 -77.78
N ARG A 2 -0.21 27.11 -76.50
CA ARG A 2 -0.55 28.29 -75.69
C ARG A 2 -1.89 29.02 -75.97
N SER A 3 -2.77 29.15 -74.96
CA SER A 3 -2.69 30.26 -73.99
C SER A 3 -3.94 30.39 -73.11
N LEU A 4 -3.67 30.73 -71.84
CA LEU A 4 -4.48 31.56 -70.92
C LEU A 4 -5.78 30.96 -70.36
N SER A 5 -5.58 30.13 -69.32
CA SER A 5 -6.64 29.75 -68.39
C SER A 5 -6.95 30.89 -67.42
N LYS A 6 -8.25 31.07 -67.21
CA LYS A 6 -8.90 32.21 -66.58
C LYS A 6 -8.59 32.29 -65.08
N VAL A 7 -8.34 33.52 -64.64
CA VAL A 7 -8.33 33.99 -63.26
C VAL A 7 -9.56 33.48 -62.50
N LEU A 8 -9.37 32.75 -61.42
CA LEU A 8 -10.41 32.50 -60.42
C LEU A 8 -9.89 32.92 -59.04
N LEU A 9 -10.38 34.07 -58.59
CA LEU A 9 -10.41 34.47 -57.19
C LEU A 9 -11.36 33.52 -56.45
N ALA A 10 -10.91 32.86 -55.39
CA ALA A 10 -11.79 32.20 -54.43
C ALA A 10 -11.30 32.49 -53.01
N LEU A 11 -12.21 33.06 -52.21
CA LEU A 11 -12.00 33.57 -50.87
C LEU A 11 -11.48 32.48 -49.92
N LEU A 12 -10.38 32.76 -49.22
CA LEU A 12 -9.95 31.99 -48.05
C LEU A 12 -10.73 32.49 -46.83
N VAL A 13 -11.76 31.74 -46.46
CA VAL A 13 -12.47 31.88 -45.18
C VAL A 13 -11.52 31.41 -44.07
N GLY A 14 -11.16 32.34 -43.18
CA GLY A 14 -10.32 32.05 -42.02
C GLY A 14 -11.06 31.15 -41.03
N PHE A 15 -10.61 29.91 -40.90
CA PHE A 15 -10.94 29.04 -39.78
C PHE A 15 -9.87 29.23 -38.71
N THR A 16 -10.11 30.12 -37.74
CA THR A 16 -9.37 30.13 -36.47
C THR A 16 -9.86 28.95 -35.64
N GLY A 17 -9.29 27.77 -35.89
CA GLY A 17 -9.46 26.59 -35.06
C GLY A 17 -8.83 26.83 -33.69
N VAL A 18 -9.65 26.98 -32.65
CA VAL A 18 -9.21 26.91 -31.27
C VAL A 18 -8.81 25.44 -31.02
N LEU A 19 -7.52 25.16 -31.05
CA LEU A 19 -6.97 23.89 -30.56
C LEU A 19 -7.18 23.84 -29.05
N ALA A 20 -8.25 23.18 -28.61
CA ALA A 20 -8.37 22.73 -27.23
C ALA A 20 -7.24 21.73 -26.99
N ALA A 21 -6.20 22.15 -26.26
CA ALA A 21 -5.18 21.26 -25.77
C ALA A 21 -5.83 20.32 -24.75
N ILE A 22 -6.23 19.13 -25.23
CA ILE A 22 -6.56 18.00 -24.36
C ILE A 22 -5.24 17.57 -23.72
N SER A 23 -4.89 18.17 -22.59
CA SER A 23 -3.80 17.65 -21.78
C SER A 23 -4.18 16.23 -21.37
N PRO A 24 -3.36 15.21 -21.68
CA PRO A 24 -3.60 13.89 -21.14
C PRO A 24 -3.57 14.02 -19.61
N ALA A 25 -4.66 13.62 -18.96
CA ALA A 25 -4.66 13.43 -17.51
C ALA A 25 -3.49 12.49 -17.21
N ALA A 26 -2.55 12.94 -16.37
CA ALA A 26 -1.45 12.10 -15.93
C ALA A 26 -2.05 10.81 -15.37
N ALA A 27 -1.73 9.67 -15.98
CA ALA A 27 -2.18 8.39 -15.49
C ALA A 27 -1.74 8.25 -14.03
N ALA A 28 -2.68 7.95 -13.14
CA ALA A 28 -2.35 7.69 -11.76
C ALA A 28 -1.34 6.54 -11.72
N SER A 29 -0.21 6.75 -11.04
CA SER A 29 0.81 5.72 -10.86
C SER A 29 0.15 4.52 -10.17
N THR A 30 0.21 3.35 -10.80
CA THR A 30 -0.29 2.08 -10.26
C THR A 30 0.75 1.40 -9.37
N THR A 31 1.77 2.14 -8.94
CA THR A 31 2.85 1.63 -8.08
C THR A 31 2.72 2.22 -6.70
N PRO A 32 2.79 1.40 -5.63
CA PRO A 32 2.79 1.91 -4.28
C PRO A 32 3.90 2.93 -4.08
N GLN A 33 3.54 4.09 -3.55
CA GLN A 33 4.49 5.16 -3.29
C GLN A 33 4.59 5.39 -1.79
N GLN A 34 5.79 5.28 -1.22
CA GLN A 34 6.02 5.67 0.17
C GLN A 34 5.83 7.18 0.30
N LEU A 35 4.90 7.60 1.16
CA LEU A 35 4.57 8.98 1.43
C LEU A 35 5.43 9.57 2.56
N GLY A 36 5.85 8.74 3.51
CA GLY A 36 6.70 9.13 4.64
C GLY A 36 6.23 8.55 5.97
N GLY A 37 6.65 9.20 7.07
CA GLY A 37 6.29 8.83 8.44
C GLY A 37 5.01 9.52 8.94
N LEU A 38 4.69 9.30 10.21
CA LEU A 38 3.52 9.88 10.88
C LEU A 38 3.95 10.72 12.08
N ASP A 39 3.35 11.91 12.22
CA ASP A 39 3.28 12.62 13.49
C ASP A 39 1.94 12.25 14.16
N LEU A 40 1.99 11.22 15.01
CA LEU A 40 0.80 10.74 15.73
C LEU A 40 0.27 11.78 16.71
N GLY A 41 1.14 12.64 17.26
CA GLY A 41 0.72 13.74 18.12
C GLY A 41 -0.12 14.75 17.34
N ALA A 42 0.31 15.11 16.12
CA ALA A 42 -0.46 15.99 15.25
C ALA A 42 -1.79 15.37 14.82
N TYR A 43 -1.81 14.07 14.49
CA TYR A 43 -3.04 13.35 14.19
C TYR A 43 -4.01 13.32 15.38
N CYS A 44 -3.55 12.91 16.57
CA CYS A 44 -4.42 12.86 17.75
C CYS A 44 -4.99 14.25 18.09
N ARG A 45 -4.18 15.32 17.96
CA ARG A 45 -4.68 16.70 18.14
C ARG A 45 -5.70 17.10 17.08
N SER A 46 -5.56 16.66 15.83
CA SER A 46 -6.51 17.01 14.76
C SER A 46 -7.90 16.41 14.98
N ILE A 47 -8.00 15.32 15.75
CA ILE A 47 -9.25 14.65 16.10
C ILE A 47 -9.74 14.95 17.54
N GLY A 48 -9.13 15.94 18.22
CA GLY A 48 -9.62 16.47 19.50
C GLY A 48 -8.94 15.94 20.77
N TYR A 49 -7.89 15.14 20.65
CA TYR A 49 -7.09 14.68 21.80
C TYR A 49 -5.97 15.68 22.15
N ALA A 50 -5.36 15.53 23.32
CA ALA A 50 -4.24 16.37 23.75
C ALA A 50 -2.92 16.02 23.03
N GLY A 51 -2.75 14.75 22.65
CA GLY A 51 -1.56 14.26 21.96
C GLY A 51 -1.56 12.75 21.80
N ALA A 52 -0.38 12.17 21.56
CA ALA A 52 -0.17 10.73 21.48
C ALA A 52 0.86 10.28 22.53
N ALA A 53 0.70 9.07 23.03
CA ALA A 53 1.65 8.41 23.92
C ALA A 53 1.89 6.97 23.46
N LEU A 54 3.08 6.45 23.77
CA LEU A 54 3.45 5.06 23.57
C LEU A 54 3.52 4.41 24.96
N ASP A 55 2.58 3.51 25.27
CA ASP A 55 2.46 2.84 26.57
C ASP A 55 3.08 1.42 26.54
N GLY A 56 4.12 1.23 25.70
CA GLY A 56 4.76 -0.07 25.50
C GLY A 56 5.91 -0.04 24.49
N ALA A 57 6.09 -1.14 23.77
CA ALA A 57 7.23 -1.37 22.87
C ALA A 57 6.82 -1.90 21.49
N THR A 58 5.53 -1.96 21.19
CA THR A 58 4.99 -2.47 19.93
C THR A 58 4.24 -1.39 19.18
N ALA A 59 4.05 -1.58 17.87
CA ALA A 59 3.26 -0.67 17.06
C ALA A 59 1.83 -0.48 17.59
N TYR A 60 1.27 -1.43 18.34
CA TYR A 60 -0.08 -1.34 18.89
C TYR A 60 -0.18 -0.62 20.24
N ASP A 61 0.96 -0.28 20.85
CA ASP A 61 0.97 0.42 22.14
C ASP A 61 0.87 1.95 21.98
N TRP A 62 0.64 2.44 20.76
CA TRP A 62 0.37 3.85 20.49
C TRP A 62 -1.09 4.19 20.77
N HIS A 63 -1.30 5.24 21.58
CA HIS A 63 -2.62 5.72 21.94
C HIS A 63 -2.72 7.23 21.76
N CYS A 64 -3.91 7.70 21.41
CA CYS A 64 -4.27 9.10 21.62
C CYS A 64 -4.59 9.34 23.09
N VAL A 65 -4.17 10.49 23.63
CA VAL A 65 -4.35 10.85 25.04
C VAL A 65 -5.34 11.99 25.16
N ALA A 66 -6.45 11.78 25.87
CA ALA A 66 -7.44 12.82 26.14
C ALA A 66 -6.97 13.82 27.20
N GLY A 67 -7.70 14.92 27.37
CA GLY A 67 -7.36 15.97 28.34
C GLY A 67 -7.36 15.51 29.81
N ASP A 68 -8.11 14.44 30.12
CA ASP A 68 -8.13 13.78 31.43
C ASP A 68 -7.04 12.70 31.59
N GLY A 69 -6.21 12.51 30.55
CA GLY A 69 -5.17 11.50 30.50
C GLY A 69 -5.66 10.12 30.06
N SER A 70 -6.95 9.89 29.76
CA SER A 70 -7.41 8.59 29.27
C SER A 70 -6.80 8.24 27.90
N ARG A 71 -6.59 6.94 27.65
CA ARG A 71 -5.97 6.39 26.44
C ARG A 71 -7.06 5.91 25.50
N HIS A 72 -6.91 6.24 24.23
CA HIS A 72 -7.85 5.86 23.18
C HIS A 72 -7.08 5.25 22.02
N ASP A 73 -7.65 4.20 21.44
CA ASP A 73 -7.05 3.53 20.29
C ASP A 73 -7.00 4.47 19.08
N LEU A 74 -5.95 4.32 18.29
CA LEU A 74 -5.81 4.95 16.99
C LEU A 74 -5.61 3.88 15.93
N THR A 75 -5.95 4.22 14.69
CA THR A 75 -5.59 3.39 13.54
C THR A 75 -4.55 4.13 12.71
N PHE A 76 -3.45 3.45 12.38
CA PHE A 76 -2.42 4.05 11.53
C PHE A 76 -2.95 4.39 10.14
N GLU A 77 -3.90 3.61 9.62
CA GLU A 77 -4.56 3.90 8.34
C GLU A 77 -5.28 5.25 8.38
N ALA A 78 -6.08 5.53 9.42
CA ALA A 78 -6.74 6.83 9.55
C ALA A 78 -5.74 7.97 9.75
N ALA A 79 -4.66 7.73 10.51
CA ALA A 79 -3.58 8.69 10.67
C ALA A 79 -2.89 9.01 9.32
N CYS A 80 -2.60 8.00 8.50
CA CYS A 80 -2.04 8.17 7.16
C CYS A 80 -2.97 8.96 6.24
N ARG A 81 -4.26 8.63 6.22
CA ARG A 81 -5.26 9.38 5.44
C ARG A 81 -5.34 10.84 5.85
N SER A 82 -5.32 11.11 7.16
CA SER A 82 -5.33 12.48 7.69
C SER A 82 -4.04 13.24 7.35
N ALA A 83 -2.87 12.61 7.51
CA ALA A 83 -1.57 13.26 7.32
C ALA A 83 -1.33 13.66 5.85
N TYR A 84 -1.83 12.85 4.91
CA TYR A 84 -1.58 13.04 3.48
C TYR A 84 -2.81 13.50 2.67
N GLY A 85 -3.95 13.71 3.32
CA GLY A 85 -5.16 14.26 2.70
C GLY A 85 -5.72 13.40 1.57
N THR A 86 -5.58 12.06 1.64
CA THR A 86 -6.07 11.14 0.61
C THR A 86 -6.61 9.85 1.21
N GLY A 87 -7.69 9.31 0.62
CA GLY A 87 -8.25 8.00 0.99
C GLY A 87 -7.37 6.82 0.57
N ASP A 88 -6.45 7.06 -0.38
CA ASP A 88 -5.51 6.09 -0.95
C ASP A 88 -4.28 5.85 -0.06
N ALA A 89 -4.15 6.59 1.04
CA ALA A 89 -3.07 6.38 2.00
C ALA A 89 -3.42 5.23 2.94
N VAL A 90 -2.49 4.28 3.06
CA VAL A 90 -2.54 3.17 4.03
C VAL A 90 -1.25 3.13 4.84
N ASP A 91 -1.33 2.54 6.02
CA ASP A 91 -0.16 2.23 6.82
C ASP A 91 0.49 0.92 6.39
N ARG A 92 1.80 0.84 6.63
CA ARG A 92 2.58 -0.39 6.62
C ARG A 92 3.46 -0.41 7.85
N ILE A 93 3.21 -1.38 8.72
CA ILE A 93 4.06 -1.66 9.88
C ILE A 93 5.24 -2.49 9.40
N GLY A 94 6.46 -1.93 9.46
CA GLY A 94 7.67 -2.63 9.03
C GLY A 94 8.06 -3.77 9.98
N SER A 95 7.89 -3.56 11.28
CA SER A 95 8.09 -4.55 12.34
C SER A 95 7.13 -4.26 13.49
N PHE A 96 6.35 -5.26 13.91
CA PHE A 96 5.40 -5.13 15.01
C PHE A 96 6.09 -4.73 16.33
N THR A 97 7.32 -5.21 16.56
CA THR A 97 8.11 -4.93 17.77
C THR A 97 8.96 -3.65 17.66
N ASP A 98 8.81 -2.89 16.59
CA ASP A 98 9.36 -1.54 16.46
C ASP A 98 8.20 -0.55 16.29
N PRO A 99 7.84 0.20 17.35
CA PRO A 99 6.71 1.12 17.33
C PRO A 99 6.92 2.31 16.38
N THR A 100 8.13 2.51 15.87
CA THR A 100 8.49 3.58 14.95
C THR A 100 8.60 3.12 13.50
N SER A 101 8.39 1.82 13.23
CA SER A 101 8.54 1.22 11.89
C SER A 101 7.40 1.56 10.92
N VAL A 102 6.34 2.20 11.40
CA VAL A 102 5.15 2.51 10.61
C VAL A 102 5.46 3.55 9.55
N ARG A 103 5.10 3.28 8.30
CA ARG A 103 5.20 4.23 7.18
C ARG A 103 3.87 4.30 6.44
N CYS A 104 3.58 5.45 5.88
CA CYS A 104 2.42 5.64 5.01
C CYS A 104 2.80 5.39 3.55
N TRP A 105 1.89 4.76 2.84
CA TRP A 105 2.01 4.45 1.43
C TRP A 105 0.74 4.87 0.70
N ARG A 106 0.89 5.47 -0.48
CA ARG A 106 -0.19 5.64 -1.44
C ARG A 106 -0.31 4.37 -2.25
N VAL A 107 -1.52 3.83 -2.31
CA VAL A 107 -1.85 2.59 -3.03
C VAL A 107 -3.15 2.79 -3.77
N THR A 108 -3.45 1.91 -4.71
CA THR A 108 -4.80 1.77 -5.26
C THR A 108 -5.76 1.16 -4.23
N PRO A 109 -7.08 1.23 -4.47
CA PRO A 109 -8.07 0.55 -3.63
C PRO A 109 -7.97 -0.99 -3.69
N THR A 110 -7.20 -1.55 -4.62
CA THR A 110 -7.08 -2.99 -4.83
C THR A 110 -6.37 -3.66 -3.66
N VAL A 111 -7.01 -4.69 -3.11
CA VAL A 111 -6.46 -5.55 -2.07
C VAL A 111 -6.45 -6.98 -2.60
N VAL A 112 -5.27 -7.61 -2.58
CA VAL A 112 -5.10 -9.00 -2.99
C VAL A 112 -4.64 -9.81 -1.79
N THR A 113 -5.32 -10.92 -1.51
CA THR A 113 -4.87 -11.88 -0.49
C THR A 113 -3.59 -12.56 -0.98
N PRO A 114 -2.50 -12.60 -0.19
CA PRO A 114 -1.26 -13.25 -0.62
C PRO A 114 -1.47 -14.76 -0.85
N ALA A 115 -1.01 -15.25 -2.01
CA ALA A 115 -0.98 -16.66 -2.33
C ALA A 115 0.29 -17.31 -1.72
N ILE A 116 0.32 -17.45 -0.39
CA ILE A 116 1.51 -17.91 0.34
C ILE A 116 1.87 -19.35 -0.06
N ASP A 117 0.87 -20.24 -0.20
CA ASP A 117 1.10 -21.64 -0.59
C ASP A 117 1.68 -21.76 -2.01
N ASP A 118 1.05 -21.07 -2.97
CA ASP A 118 1.51 -21.03 -4.35
C ASP A 118 2.95 -20.50 -4.44
N TYR A 119 3.27 -19.45 -3.68
CA TYR A 119 4.64 -18.92 -3.59
C TYR A 119 5.63 -19.96 -3.05
N CYS A 120 5.29 -20.65 -1.96
CA CYS A 120 6.15 -21.68 -1.37
C CYS A 120 6.38 -22.84 -2.34
N VAL A 121 5.33 -23.33 -3.00
CA VAL A 121 5.43 -24.39 -4.02
C VAL A 121 6.28 -23.93 -5.20
N ALA A 122 6.03 -22.71 -5.71
CA ALA A 122 6.77 -22.13 -6.84
C ALA A 122 8.26 -21.90 -6.53
N THR A 123 8.62 -21.75 -5.25
CA THR A 123 10.01 -21.57 -4.80
C THR A 123 10.68 -22.89 -4.37
N GLY A 124 10.04 -24.03 -4.64
CA GLY A 124 10.62 -25.36 -4.44
C GLY A 124 10.35 -25.97 -3.07
N HIS A 125 9.43 -25.40 -2.30
CA HIS A 125 8.96 -26.01 -1.06
C HIS A 125 7.76 -26.93 -1.27
N SER A 126 7.42 -27.74 -0.27
CA SER A 126 6.29 -28.67 -0.38
C SER A 126 4.93 -27.97 -0.24
N ALA A 127 4.84 -26.98 0.65
CA ALA A 127 3.64 -26.20 0.93
C ALA A 127 4.00 -24.97 1.78
N SER A 128 2.99 -24.18 2.11
CA SER A 128 2.98 -23.27 3.25
C SER A 128 2.37 -23.93 4.50
N ILE A 129 2.68 -23.40 5.67
CA ILE A 129 2.08 -23.81 6.93
C ILE A 129 2.08 -22.65 7.92
N LEU A 130 1.06 -22.60 8.78
CA LEU A 130 0.99 -21.70 9.92
C LEU A 130 1.40 -22.47 11.19
N THR A 131 2.47 -22.03 11.87
CA THR A 131 3.00 -22.70 13.08
C THR A 131 2.50 -22.06 14.39
N GLY A 132 1.75 -20.97 14.28
CA GLY A 132 1.22 -20.18 15.39
C GLY A 132 -0.09 -19.51 15.02
N THR A 133 -0.29 -18.27 15.46
CA THR A 133 -1.56 -17.53 15.26
C THR A 133 -1.37 -16.10 14.74
N THR A 134 -0.14 -15.61 14.69
CA THR A 134 0.18 -14.25 14.28
C THR A 134 0.60 -14.18 12.82
N VAL A 135 0.61 -12.98 12.28
CA VAL A 135 1.06 -12.70 10.91
C VAL A 135 2.50 -13.15 10.62
N TYR A 136 3.34 -13.34 11.65
CA TYR A 136 4.73 -13.79 11.48
C TYR A 136 4.92 -15.31 11.55
N ASP A 137 3.86 -16.08 11.82
CA ASP A 137 3.96 -17.52 12.02
C ASP A 137 3.78 -18.32 10.71
N TRP A 138 3.76 -17.63 9.56
CA TRP A 138 3.73 -18.27 8.25
C TRP A 138 5.12 -18.76 7.84
N HIS A 139 5.20 -20.02 7.46
CA HIS A 139 6.42 -20.65 6.98
C HIS A 139 6.18 -21.38 5.66
N CYS A 140 7.21 -21.46 4.81
CA CYS A 140 7.27 -22.55 3.84
C CYS A 140 7.75 -23.82 4.57
N VAL A 141 7.28 -24.99 4.12
CA VAL A 141 7.61 -26.28 4.75
C VAL A 141 8.05 -27.31 3.72
N ASN A 142 9.06 -28.10 4.09
CA ASN A 142 9.44 -29.32 3.40
C ASN A 142 9.16 -30.55 4.25
N TYR A 143 8.44 -31.51 3.70
CA TYR A 143 8.14 -32.77 4.37
C TYR A 143 9.18 -33.84 4.02
N SER A 144 9.72 -34.50 5.04
CA SER A 144 10.65 -35.61 4.89
C SER A 144 10.34 -36.73 5.88
N ARG A 145 10.98 -37.89 5.73
CA ARG A 145 10.87 -38.97 6.72
C ARG A 145 11.39 -38.58 8.11
N GLY A 146 12.28 -37.58 8.19
CA GLY A 146 12.80 -37.04 9.46
C GLY A 146 11.89 -36.00 10.10
N GLY A 147 10.75 -35.67 9.48
CA GLY A 147 9.83 -34.61 9.93
C GLY A 147 9.84 -33.38 9.02
N PRO A 148 9.01 -32.37 9.36
CA PRO A 148 8.95 -31.10 8.63
C PRO A 148 10.19 -30.23 8.90
N THR A 149 10.65 -29.52 7.88
CA THR A 149 11.62 -28.42 8.01
C THR A 149 10.94 -27.12 7.59
N TYR A 150 11.07 -26.07 8.41
CA TYR A 150 10.40 -24.78 8.21
C TYR A 150 11.38 -23.72 7.69
N PHE A 151 10.87 -22.82 6.86
CA PHE A 151 11.61 -21.72 6.25
C PHE A 151 10.79 -20.43 6.34
N ASP A 152 11.46 -19.29 6.52
CA ASP A 152 10.81 -17.99 6.61
C ASP A 152 10.13 -17.61 5.28
N VAL A 153 8.95 -16.99 5.38
CA VAL A 153 8.26 -16.41 4.23
C VAL A 153 8.60 -14.93 4.11
N SER A 154 9.06 -14.52 2.94
CA SER A 154 9.18 -13.09 2.60
C SER A 154 7.85 -12.58 2.03
N LEU A 155 7.00 -11.98 2.85
CA LEU A 155 5.71 -11.43 2.38
C LEU A 155 5.83 -10.39 1.25
N PRO A 156 6.83 -9.50 1.22
CA PRO A 156 7.06 -8.66 0.04
C PRO A 156 7.29 -9.48 -1.24
N ALA A 157 7.99 -10.62 -1.15
CA ALA A 157 8.20 -11.52 -2.28
C ALA A 157 6.93 -12.29 -2.65
N VAL A 158 6.17 -12.76 -1.66
CA VAL A 158 4.85 -13.38 -1.87
C VAL A 158 3.92 -12.43 -2.61
N CYS A 159 3.85 -11.16 -2.22
CA CYS A 159 2.98 -10.20 -2.89
C CYS A 159 3.36 -9.97 -4.35
N ARG A 160 4.66 -9.81 -4.65
CA ARG A 160 5.14 -9.71 -6.05
C ARG A 160 4.81 -10.96 -6.87
N HIS A 161 4.92 -12.14 -6.27
CA HIS A 161 4.53 -13.40 -6.90
C HIS A 161 3.02 -13.44 -7.17
N THR A 162 2.21 -13.12 -6.15
CA THR A 162 0.75 -13.19 -6.19
C THR A 162 0.15 -12.29 -7.28
N VAL A 163 0.67 -11.07 -7.43
CA VAL A 163 0.12 -10.12 -8.42
C VAL A 163 0.78 -10.22 -9.80
N GLY A 164 1.84 -11.02 -9.95
CA GLY A 164 2.58 -11.15 -11.21
C GLY A 164 3.35 -9.89 -11.65
N GLY A 165 3.83 -9.06 -10.71
CA GLY A 165 4.43 -7.76 -11.00
C GLY A 165 5.32 -7.19 -9.89
N SER A 166 6.03 -6.08 -10.18
CA SER A 166 7.06 -5.51 -9.29
C SER A 166 6.55 -4.49 -8.27
N ALA A 167 5.34 -3.99 -8.44
CA ALA A 167 4.83 -2.84 -7.71
C ALA A 167 3.73 -3.23 -6.71
N THR A 168 4.14 -3.78 -5.58
CA THR A 168 3.24 -4.05 -4.45
C THR A 168 3.93 -3.80 -3.13
N ILE A 169 3.15 -3.54 -2.09
CA ILE A 169 3.59 -3.68 -0.71
C ILE A 169 2.77 -4.74 0.00
N ASP A 170 3.43 -5.44 0.91
CA ASP A 170 2.79 -6.22 1.96
C ASP A 170 2.40 -5.30 3.13
N ARG A 171 1.23 -5.53 3.71
CA ARG A 171 0.85 -5.05 5.05
C ARG A 171 -0.06 -6.08 5.71
N PHE A 172 -0.22 -6.01 7.02
CA PHE A 172 -1.25 -6.76 7.73
C PHE A 172 -2.23 -5.79 8.38
N ALA A 173 -3.52 -6.16 8.43
CA ALA A 173 -4.55 -5.36 9.09
C ALA A 173 -4.61 -5.62 10.61
N ASP A 174 -4.31 -6.84 11.05
CA ASP A 174 -4.27 -7.26 12.44
C ASP A 174 -3.13 -8.25 12.69
N TYR A 175 -2.14 -7.87 13.49
CA TYR A 175 -0.99 -8.71 13.85
C TYR A 175 -1.41 -10.07 14.45
N ARG A 176 -2.52 -10.10 15.19
CA ARG A 176 -3.01 -11.30 15.88
C ARG A 176 -3.88 -12.20 15.00
N ASP A 177 -4.15 -11.78 13.77
CA ASP A 177 -4.82 -12.57 12.76
C ASP A 177 -3.84 -12.88 11.63
N ALA A 178 -3.32 -14.11 11.64
CA ALA A 178 -2.42 -14.60 10.59
C ALA A 178 -2.99 -14.48 9.17
N GLY A 179 -4.32 -14.44 9.00
CA GLY A 179 -5.00 -14.28 7.72
C GLY A 179 -5.13 -12.82 7.25
N SER A 180 -4.73 -11.84 8.07
CA SER A 180 -4.98 -10.42 7.80
C SER A 180 -3.98 -9.75 6.84
N TRP A 181 -3.06 -10.54 6.26
CA TRP A 181 -2.12 -10.04 5.26
C TRP A 181 -2.83 -9.54 4.00
N GLN A 182 -2.30 -8.46 3.45
CA GLN A 182 -2.79 -7.77 2.27
C GLN A 182 -1.62 -7.42 1.35
N CYS A 183 -1.75 -7.78 0.08
CA CYS A 183 -0.93 -7.22 -0.97
C CYS A 183 -1.66 -6.01 -1.54
N ARG A 184 -1.02 -4.84 -1.43
CA ARG A 184 -1.53 -3.56 -1.93
C ARG A 184 -0.77 -3.17 -3.19
N VAL A 185 -1.51 -2.85 -4.24
CA VAL A 185 -1.02 -2.39 -5.55
C VAL A 185 -1.15 -0.89 -5.63
#